data_AF-A0A7S1IX21-F1
#
_entry.id   AF-A0A7S1IX21-F1
#
_cell.length_a   1.000
_cell.length_b   1.000
_cell.length_c   1.000
_cell.angle_alpha   90.00
_cell.angle_beta   90.00
_cell.angle_gamma   90.00
#
_symmetry.space_group_name_H-M   'P 1'
#
loop_
_entity.id
_entity.type
_entity.pdbx_description
1 polymer ?
#
loop_
_entity_poly.entity_id
_entity_poly.type
_entity_poly.pdbx_seq_one_letter_code
_entity_poly.pdbx_strand_id
1 'polypeptide(L)'
;MQLSRKFLADAVARAKRQCRIILLKDLPKYGSRGQVVSVLPGTMRHILYPSKAAVYYTKENADKHNEAIRAYEVVVQQREQRIAQRLLEAAQEKAAQEGEQETA
;
A
#
# COMPACT_ATOMS: atom_id res chain seq x y z
N MET A 1 13.60 -3.34 47.15
CA MET A 1 13.99 -4.32 46.11
C MET A 1 14.63 -3.58 44.94
N GLN A 2 15.96 -3.60 44.81
CA GLN A 2 16.63 -3.04 43.63
C GLN A 2 16.68 -4.12 42.54
N LEU A 3 16.01 -3.89 41.41
CA LEU A 3 16.10 -4.76 40.25
C LEU A 3 17.52 -4.71 39.70
N SER A 4 18.18 -5.87 39.59
CA SER A 4 19.57 -5.93 39.11
C SER A 4 19.69 -5.36 37.69
N ARG A 5 20.81 -4.69 37.37
CA ARG A 5 21.12 -4.19 36.02
C ARG A 5 20.99 -5.25 34.94
N LYS A 6 21.20 -6.53 35.28
CA LYS A 6 21.04 -7.68 34.39
C LYS A 6 19.58 -7.93 34.00
N PHE A 7 18.66 -7.83 34.96
CA PHE A 7 17.21 -7.91 34.69
C PHE A 7 16.73 -6.74 33.83
N LEU A 8 17.26 -5.54 34.06
CA LEU A 8 16.95 -4.38 33.22
C LEU A 8 17.49 -4.57 31.79
N ALA A 9 18.72 -5.06 31.65
CA ALA A 9 19.34 -5.34 30.35
C ALA A 9 18.61 -6.45 29.58
N ASP A 10 18.17 -7.52 30.23
CA ASP A 10 17.40 -8.60 29.61
C ASP A 10 15.99 -8.15 29.22
N ALA A 11 15.34 -7.29 30.03
CA ALA A 11 14.05 -6.70 29.70
C ALA A 11 14.15 -5.71 28.53
N VAL A 12 15.20 -4.90 28.49
CA VAL A 12 15.52 -4.01 27.38
C VAL A 12 15.91 -4.81 26.13
N ALA A 13 16.63 -5.92 26.27
CA ALA A 13 16.92 -6.85 25.18
C ALA A 13 15.67 -7.60 24.68
N ARG A 14 14.67 -7.80 25.55
CA ARG A 14 13.32 -8.28 25.19
C ARG A 14 12.43 -7.22 24.55
N ALA A 15 12.80 -5.94 24.56
CA ALA A 15 12.10 -4.95 23.75
C ALA A 15 12.13 -5.44 22.31
N LYS A 16 10.95 -5.68 21.74
CA LYS A 16 10.84 -6.34 20.43
C LYS A 16 11.55 -5.47 19.39
N ARG A 17 12.72 -5.92 18.93
CA ARG A 17 13.45 -5.29 17.82
C ARG A 17 12.48 -5.12 16.66
N GLN A 18 12.27 -3.89 16.20
CA GLN A 18 11.44 -3.63 15.02
C GLN A 18 12.31 -3.61 13.77
N CYS A 19 11.72 -3.91 12.62
CA CYS A 19 12.38 -3.87 11.32
C CYS A 19 11.62 -2.92 10.37
N ARG A 20 12.37 -2.14 9.59
CA ARG A 20 11.82 -1.24 8.58
C ARG A 20 11.52 -2.04 7.31
N ILE A 21 10.34 -1.82 6.75
CA ILE A 21 9.84 -2.52 5.56
C ILE A 21 9.16 -1.52 4.63
N ILE A 22 9.09 -1.87 3.34
CA ILE A 22 8.35 -1.15 2.30
C ILE A 22 7.10 -1.95 1.99
N LEU A 23 5.92 -1.33 2.04
CA LEU A 23 4.66 -1.97 1.68
C LEU A 23 4.52 -2.06 0.16
N LEU A 24 4.16 -3.23 -0.37
CA LEU A 24 3.91 -3.44 -1.81
C LEU A 24 2.43 -3.32 -2.19
N LYS A 25 1.56 -3.36 -1.18
CA LYS A 25 0.10 -3.30 -1.32
C LYS A 25 -0.44 -2.39 -0.22
N ASP A 26 -1.61 -1.83 -0.46
CA ASP A 26 -2.37 -1.16 0.60
C ASP A 26 -2.81 -2.21 1.61
N LEU A 27 -2.42 -2.00 2.87
CA LEU A 27 -2.76 -2.91 3.95
C LEU A 27 -3.48 -2.14 5.05
N PRO A 28 -4.73 -2.52 5.37
CA PRO A 28 -5.43 -1.90 6.48
C PRO A 28 -4.62 -2.13 7.77
N LYS A 29 -4.51 -1.07 8.58
CA LYS A 29 -3.69 -0.97 9.83
C LYS A 29 -2.19 -0.68 9.66
N TYR A 30 -1.60 -0.91 8.49
CA TYR A 30 -0.17 -0.64 8.29
C TYR A 30 0.07 0.66 7.52
N GLY A 31 -0.67 0.87 6.44
CA GLY A 31 -0.50 2.05 5.59
C GLY A 31 -0.74 1.75 4.12
N SER A 32 -0.40 2.72 3.29
CA SER A 32 -0.55 2.64 1.84
C SER A 32 0.66 1.97 1.19
N ARG A 33 0.45 1.45 -0.03
CA ARG A 33 1.52 0.93 -0.90
C ARG A 33 2.63 1.98 -1.04
N GLY A 34 3.87 1.52 -0.93
CA GLY A 34 5.08 2.34 -1.03
C GLY A 34 5.55 2.97 0.29
N GLN A 35 4.71 2.97 1.32
CA GLN A 35 5.09 3.55 2.60
C GLN A 35 6.14 2.70 3.32
N VAL A 36 7.11 3.38 3.95
CA VAL A 36 8.09 2.74 4.84
C VAL A 36 7.52 2.68 6.26
N VAL A 37 7.33 1.48 6.78
CA VAL A 37 6.76 1.24 8.11
C VAL A 37 7.68 0.37 8.96
N SER A 38 7.61 0.54 10.28
CA SER A 38 8.37 -0.26 11.25
C SER A 38 7.46 -1.33 11.83
N VAL A 39 7.81 -2.61 11.64
CA VAL A 39 7.00 -3.75 12.11
C VAL A 39 7.81 -4.72 12.93
N LEU A 40 7.10 -5.58 13.67
CA LEU A 40 7.72 -6.71 14.34
C LEU A 40 8.31 -7.70 13.32
N PRO A 41 9.53 -8.22 13.53
CA PRO A 41 10.16 -9.18 12.64
C PRO A 41 9.35 -10.46 12.48
N GLY A 42 8.58 -10.86 13.50
CA GLY A 42 7.64 -11.99 13.39
C GLY A 42 6.52 -11.72 12.40
N THR A 43 5.93 -10.52 12.44
CA THR A 43 4.92 -10.07 11.47
C THR A 43 5.50 -10.07 10.05
N MET A 44 6.71 -9.56 9.89
CA MET A 44 7.38 -9.56 8.58
C MET A 44 7.63 -10.99 8.07
N ARG A 45 8.26 -11.85 8.88
CA ARG A 45 8.63 -13.22 8.47
C ARG A 45 7.44 -14.13 8.18
N HIS A 46 6.39 -14.07 9.01
CA HIS A 46 5.30 -15.05 8.95
C HIS A 46 4.08 -14.56 8.16
N ILE A 47 3.85 -13.25 8.09
CA ILE A 47 2.62 -12.70 7.51
C ILE A 47 2.92 -11.95 6.22
N LEU A 48 3.79 -10.94 6.27
CA LEU A 48 3.96 -9.99 5.17
C LEU A 48 4.86 -10.49 4.05
N TYR A 49 5.95 -11.20 4.39
CA TYR A 49 6.90 -11.72 3.41
C TYR A 49 6.30 -12.87 2.57
N PRO A 50 5.64 -13.89 3.16
CA PRO A 50 5.04 -14.99 2.37
C PRO A 50 3.88 -14.51 1.48
N SER A 51 3.10 -13.52 1.93
CA SER A 51 2.00 -12.94 1.16
C SER A 51 2.43 -11.93 0.10
N LYS A 52 3.75 -11.66 0.00
CA LYS A 52 4.34 -10.64 -0.89
C LYS A 52 3.70 -9.27 -0.68
N ALA A 53 3.33 -8.95 0.55
CA ALA A 53 2.67 -7.70 0.90
C ALA A 53 3.67 -6.61 1.31
N ALA A 54 4.89 -7.00 1.69
CA ALA A 54 5.97 -6.07 1.99
C ALA A 54 7.35 -6.66 1.68
N VAL A 55 8.36 -5.78 1.59
CA VAL A 55 9.77 -6.12 1.35
C VAL A 55 10.63 -5.44 2.42
N TYR A 56 11.76 -6.06 2.78
CA TYR A 56 12.71 -5.43 3.71
C TYR A 56 13.25 -4.12 3.15
N TYR A 57 13.32 -3.11 4.01
CA TYR A 57 13.92 -1.84 3.63
C TYR A 57 15.43 -2.01 3.47
N THR A 58 15.90 -1.97 2.22
CA THR A 58 17.30 -1.80 1.84
C THR A 58 17.35 -0.67 0.82
N LYS A 59 18.53 -0.05 0.63
CA LYS A 59 18.69 1.04 -0.35
C LYS A 59 18.27 0.60 -1.74
N GLU A 60 18.74 -0.57 -2.18
CA GLU A 60 18.40 -1.16 -3.47
C GLU A 60 16.90 -1.43 -3.64
N ASN A 61 16.22 -1.90 -2.59
CA ASN A 61 14.79 -2.15 -2.65
C ASN A 61 13.99 -0.85 -2.67
N ALA A 62 14.45 0.18 -1.95
CA ALA A 62 13.82 1.49 -1.98
C ALA A 62 13.86 2.09 -3.40
N ASP A 63 15.01 2.05 -4.06
CA ASP A 63 15.17 2.58 -5.41
C ASP A 63 14.30 1.83 -6.42
N LYS A 64 14.36 0.48 -6.43
CA LYS A 64 13.55 -0.37 -7.31
C LYS A 64 12.05 -0.16 -7.14
N HIS A 65 11.58 -0.07 -5.88
CA HIS A 65 10.16 0.05 -5.62
C HIS A 65 9.64 1.47 -5.88
N ASN A 66 10.44 2.52 -5.65
CA ASN A 66 10.04 3.89 -5.98
C ASN A 66 9.74 4.05 -7.47
N GLU A 67 10.58 3.50 -8.35
CA GLU A 67 10.36 3.51 -9.79
C GLU A 67 9.10 2.70 -10.18
N ALA A 68 8.96 1.50 -9.62
CA ALA A 68 7.81 0.65 -9.89
C ALA A 68 6.48 1.24 -9.39
N ILE A 69 6.49 1.98 -8.27
CA ILE A 69 5.31 2.67 -7.74
C ILE A 69 4.88 3.79 -8.69
N ARG A 70 5.81 4.64 -9.11
CA ARG A 70 5.52 5.74 -10.06
C ARG A 70 4.96 5.22 -11.37
N ALA A 71 5.55 4.16 -11.93
CA ALA A 71 5.07 3.55 -13.16
C ALA A 71 3.64 3.00 -12.99
N TYR A 72 3.35 2.35 -11.86
CA TYR A 72 2.03 1.82 -11.56
C TYR A 72 0.97 2.91 -11.41
N GLU A 73 1.28 4.00 -10.71
CA GLU A 73 0.37 5.14 -10.52
C GLU A 73 -0.06 5.75 -11.86
N VAL A 74 0.88 5.93 -12.80
CA VAL A 74 0.57 6.42 -14.15
C VAL A 74 -0.41 5.49 -14.88
N VAL A 75 -0.21 4.17 -14.82
CA VAL A 75 -1.10 3.19 -15.47
C VAL A 75 -2.49 3.21 -14.85
N VAL A 76 -2.59 3.29 -13.52
CA VAL A 76 -3.88 3.35 -12.81
C VAL A 76 -4.62 4.63 -13.19
N GLN A 77 -3.96 5.79 -13.16
CA GLN A 77 -4.57 7.07 -13.54
C GLN A 77 -5.09 7.05 -14.99
N GLN A 78 -4.32 6.53 -15.94
CA GLN A 78 -4.76 6.40 -17.33
C GLN A 78 -6.00 5.49 -17.46
N ARG A 79 -6.03 4.40 -16.68
CA ARG A 79 -7.18 3.48 -16.69
C ARG A 79 -8.43 4.15 -16.13
N GLU A 80 -8.31 4.88 -15.04
CA GLU A 80 -9.41 5.62 -14.40
C GLU A 80 -9.96 6.69 -15.34
N GLN A 81 -9.09 7.45 -16.01
CA GLN A 81 -9.49 8.44 -17.01
C GLN A 81 -10.29 7.82 -18.16
N ARG A 82 -9.86 6.67 -18.68
CA ARG A 82 -10.59 5.97 -19.76
C ARG A 82 -11.96 5.48 -19.29
N ILE A 83 -12.06 4.98 -18.05
CA ILE A 83 -13.34 4.54 -17.49
C ILE A 83 -14.28 5.73 -17.32
N ALA A 84 -13.78 6.84 -16.78
CA ALA A 84 -14.55 8.07 -16.60
C ALA A 84 -15.06 8.63 -17.94
N GLN A 85 -14.22 8.65 -18.98
CA GLN A 85 -14.62 9.07 -20.33
C GLN A 85 -15.75 8.22 -20.89
N ARG A 86 -15.63 6.88 -20.81
CA ARG A 86 -16.68 5.97 -21.29
C ARG A 86 -18.00 6.11 -20.54
N LEU A 87 -17.95 6.35 -19.23
CA LEU A 87 -19.15 6.58 -18.43
C LEU A 87 -19.83 7.90 -18.82
N LEU A 88 -19.05 8.93 -19.12
CA LEU A 88 -19.56 10.22 -19.60
C LEU A 88 -20.23 10.08 -20.97
N GLU A 89 -19.56 9.41 -21.92
CA GLU A 89 -20.09 9.13 -23.26
C GLU A 89 -21.41 8.35 -23.17
N ALA A 90 -21.44 7.26 -22.39
CA ALA A 90 -22.65 6.46 -22.20
C ALA A 90 -23.78 7.24 -21.51
N ALA A 91 -23.47 8.21 -20.65
CA ALA A 91 -24.49 9.08 -20.04
C ALA A 91 -25.07 10.08 -21.04
N GLN A 92 -24.25 10.62 -21.93
CA GLN A 92 -24.69 11.53 -23.00
C GLN A 92 -25.56 10.80 -24.03
N GLU A 93 -25.18 9.58 -24.42
CA GLU A 93 -25.98 8.74 -25.34
C GLU A 93 -27.37 8.45 -24.77
N LYS A 94 -27.47 8.13 -23.47
CA LYS A 94 -28.75 7.92 -22.80
C LYS A 94 -29.60 9.18 -22.76
N ALA A 95 -29.00 10.33 -22.43
CA ALA A 95 -29.71 11.61 -22.41
C ALA A 95 -30.23 12.01 -23.81
N ALA A 96 -29.48 11.70 -24.88
CA ALA A 96 -29.93 11.93 -26.24
C ALA A 96 -31.13 11.04 -26.62
N GLN A 97 -31.12 9.76 -26.23
CA GLN A 97 -32.24 8.84 -26.47
C GLN A 97 -33.51 9.23 -25.71
N GLU A 98 -33.39 9.74 -24.48
CA GLU A 98 -34.52 10.22 -23.69
C GLU A 98 -35.15 11.49 -24.29
N GLY A 99 -34.34 12.41 -24.82
CA GLY A 99 -34.83 13.63 -25.47
C GLY A 99 -35.58 13.37 -26.79
N GLU A 100 -35.22 12.33 -27.54
CA GLU A 100 -35.92 11.94 -28.77
C GLU A 100 -37.28 11.26 -28.47
N GLN A 101 -37.41 10.58 -27.33
CA GLN A 101 -38.65 9.91 -26.92
C GLN A 101 -39.73 10.87 -26.37
N GLU A 102 -39.36 12.04 -25.84
CA GLU A 102 -40.33 13.05 -25.37
C GLU A 102 -40.92 13.93 -26.48
N THR A 103 -40.32 13.96 -27.68
CA THR A 103 -40.77 14.78 -28.82
C THR A 103 -41.61 14.03 -29.87
N ALA A 104 -41.86 12.73 -29.69
CA ALA A 104 -42.68 11.89 -30.57
C ALA A 104 -44.05 11.58 -29.94
#